data_AF-A0A2N0QIR3-F1
#
_entry.id   AF-A0A2N0QIR3-F1
#
_cell.length_a   1.000
_cell.length_b   1.000
_cell.length_c   1.000
_cell.angle_alpha   90.00
_cell.angle_beta   90.00
_cell.angle_gamma   90.00
#
_symmetry.space_group_name_H-M   'P 1'
#
loop_
_entity.id
_entity.type
_entity.pdbx_description
1 polymer ?
#
loop_
_entity_poly.entity_id
_entity_poly.type
_entity_poly.pdbx_seq_one_letter_code
_entity_poly.pdbx_strand_id
1 'polypeptide(L)' 'MGELRIRGPWIAHEYYKDERTPEAFRDGWLYTGDIAVVTPESYIKITDRTKDLIKSGGEWISSVDLENALMTHEA' A
#
# COMPACT_ATOMS: atom_id res chain seq x y z
N MET A 1 -1.64 -3.06 10.32
CA MET A 1 -1.31 -2.34 9.07
C MET A 1 -0.32 -3.17 8.29
N GLY A 2 -0.51 -3.33 6.98
CA GLY A 2 0.38 -4.12 6.14
C GLY A 2 0.09 -3.93 4.66
N GLU A 3 0.97 -4.48 3.82
CA GLU A 3 0.79 -4.44 2.37
C GLU A 3 -0.44 -5.26 1.94
N LEU A 4 -1.32 -4.65 1.15
CA LEU A 4 -2.45 -5.31 0.52
C LEU A 4 -1.96 -6.23 -0.61
N ARG A 5 -2.25 -7.52 -0.50
CA ARG A 5 -1.97 -8.52 -1.53
C ARG A 5 -3.26 -9.13 -2.02
N ILE A 6 -3.39 -9.27 -3.33
CA ILE A 6 -4.63 -9.69 -3.95
C ILE A 6 -4.39 -10.90 -4.85
N ARG A 7 -5.30 -11.88 -4.79
CA ARG A 7 -5.33 -13.03 -5.69
C ARG A 7 -6.76 -13.28 -6.14
N GLY A 8 -6.94 -13.54 -7.42
CA GLY A 8 -8.24 -13.85 -7.99
C GLY A 8 -8.19 -13.92 -9.51
N PRO A 9 -9.30 -14.32 -10.16
CA PRO A 9 -9.35 -14.53 -11.61
C PRO A 9 -9.19 -13.24 -12.42
N TRP A 10 -9.38 -12.08 -11.78
CA TRP A 10 -9.31 -10.76 -12.41
C TRP A 10 -7.92 -10.12 -12.34
N ILE A 11 -6.96 -10.77 -11.66
CA ILE A 11 -5.61 -10.24 -11.50
C ILE A 11 -4.81 -10.54 -12.77
N ALA A 12 -4.14 -9.52 -13.30
CA ALA A 12 -3.24 -9.68 -14.43
C ALA A 12 -2.12 -10.68 -14.11
N HIS A 13 -1.60 -11.36 -15.13
CA HIS A 13 -0.47 -12.26 -14.96
C HIS A 13 0.85 -11.50 -14.83
N GLU A 14 1.01 -10.43 -15.59
CA GLU A 14 2.25 -9.66 -15.69
C GLU A 14 2.01 -8.25 -16.21
N TYR A 15 3.04 -7.41 -16.08
CA TYR A 15 3.17 -6.19 -16.87
C TYR A 15 3.85 -6.51 -18.20
N TYR A 16 3.30 -6.00 -19.30
CA TYR A 16 3.84 -6.27 -20.64
C TYR A 16 5.24 -5.67 -20.82
N LYS A 17 6.24 -6.54 -21.03
CA LYS A 17 7.65 -6.18 -21.26
C LYS A 17 8.25 -5.28 -20.16
N ASP A 18 7.90 -5.55 -18.91
CA ASP A 18 8.36 -4.76 -17.78
C ASP A 18 9.10 -5.63 -16.75
N GLU A 19 10.28 -5.16 -16.37
CA GLU A 19 11.17 -5.83 -15.41
C GLU A 19 10.60 -5.89 -14.00
N ARG A 20 9.58 -5.08 -13.66
CA ARG A 20 8.93 -5.08 -12.35
C ARG A 20 7.98 -6.27 -12.15
N THR A 21 7.71 -7.04 -13.20
CA THR A 21 6.75 -8.16 -13.16
C THR A 21 7.07 -9.18 -12.06
N PRO A 22 8.31 -9.71 -11.93
CA PRO A 22 8.63 -10.71 -10.92
C PRO A 22 8.44 -10.19 -9.49
N GLU A 23 8.65 -8.90 -9.26
CA GLU A 23 8.43 -8.28 -7.95
C GLU A 23 6.96 -7.96 -7.70
N ALA A 24 6.18 -7.62 -8.72
CA ALA A 24 4.77 -7.27 -8.56
C ALA A 24 3.84 -8.49 -8.51
N PHE A 25 4.17 -9.57 -9.23
CA PHE A 25 3.36 -10.77 -9.33
C PHE A 25 4.17 -11.99 -8.86
N ARG A 26 3.85 -12.50 -7.66
CA ARG A 26 4.58 -13.62 -7.02
C ARG A 26 3.62 -14.71 -6.59
N ASP A 27 3.87 -15.95 -7.01
CA ASP A 27 3.06 -17.12 -6.62
C ASP A 27 1.53 -16.91 -6.83
N GLY A 28 1.17 -16.20 -7.90
CA GLY A 28 -0.22 -15.85 -8.24
C GLY A 28 -0.82 -14.71 -7.41
N TRP A 29 -0.04 -14.03 -6.58
CA TRP A 29 -0.45 -12.84 -5.84
C TRP A 29 0.08 -11.56 -6.50
N LEU A 30 -0.78 -10.56 -6.60
CA LEU A 30 -0.38 -9.19 -6.88
C LEU A 30 0.00 -8.49 -5.57
N TYR A 31 1.21 -7.95 -5.55
CA TYR A 31 1.75 -7.06 -4.52
C TYR A 31 1.46 -5.64 -4.98
N THR A 32 0.41 -5.01 -4.43
CA THR A 32 -0.09 -3.74 -4.98
C THR A 32 0.80 -2.55 -4.61
N GLY A 33 1.64 -2.72 -3.58
CA GLY A 33 2.37 -1.64 -2.94
C GLY A 33 1.48 -0.67 -2.15
N ASP A 34 0.21 -1.01 -1.92
CA ASP A 34 -0.68 -0.25 -1.04
C ASP A 34 -0.59 -0.82 0.37
N ILE A 35 -0.61 0.06 1.36
CA ILE A 35 -0.76 -0.28 2.76
C ILE A 35 -2.23 -0.19 3.13
N ALA A 36 -2.71 -1.20 3.82
CA ALA A 36 -4.08 -1.26 4.29
C ALA A 36 -4.20 -1.77 5.73
N VAL A 37 -5.37 -1.51 6.30
CA VAL A 37 -5.84 -2.06 7.56
C VAL A 37 -7.21 -2.70 7.36
N VAL A 38 -7.46 -3.80 8.07
CA VAL A 38 -8.79 -4.39 8.17
C VAL A 38 -9.48 -3.77 9.37
N THR A 39 -10.65 -3.16 9.16
CA THR A 39 -11.44 -2.57 10.25
C THR A 39 -12.17 -3.66 11.04
N PRO A 40 -12.64 -3.39 12.28
CA PRO A 40 -13.44 -4.34 13.05
C PRO A 40 -14.71 -4.82 12.32
N GLU A 41 -15.26 -4.00 11.44
CA GLU A 41 -16.42 -4.30 10.59
C GLU A 41 -16.05 -5.05 9.31
N SER A 42 -14.81 -5.54 9.19
CA SER A 42 -14.29 -6.32 8.05
C SER A 42 -14.18 -5.56 6.72
N TYR A 43 -14.10 -4.22 6.77
CA TYR A 43 -13.73 -3.44 5.60
C TYR A 43 -12.22 -3.36 5.45
N ILE A 44 -11.75 -3.19 4.21
CA ILE A 44 -10.36 -2.85 3.91
C ILE A 44 -10.29 -1.34 3.73
N LYS A 45 -9.47 -0.67 4.55
CA LYS A 45 -9.13 0.74 4.37
C LYS A 45 -7.70 0.83 3.86
N ILE A 46 -7.52 1.42 2.67
CA ILE A 46 -6.21 1.79 2.13
C ILE A 46 -5.75 3.06 2.85
N THR A 47 -4.52 3.05 3.36
CA THR A 47 -3.99 4.12 4.20
C THR A 47 -2.76 4.78 3.59
N ASP A 48 -1.94 4.05 2.82
CA ASP A 48 -0.70 4.61 2.27
C ASP A 48 -0.13 3.77 1.12
N ARG A 49 1.03 4.15 0.59
CA ARG A 49 1.87 3.39 -0.32
C ARG A 49 3.12 2.89 0.40
N THR A 50 3.56 1.68 0.10
CA THR A 50 4.76 1.07 0.70
C THR A 50 6.04 1.89 0.46
N LYS A 51 6.10 2.67 -0.62
CA LYS A 51 7.24 3.53 -0.96
C LYS A 51 7.21 4.90 -0.26
N ASP A 52 6.06 5.30 0.25
CA ASP A 52 5.85 6.64 0.82
C ASP A 52 5.91 6.63 2.36
N LEU A 53 6.16 5.46 2.96
CA LEU A 53 6.40 5.30 4.39
C LEU A 53 7.77 5.84 4.81
N ILE A 54 7.79 6.72 5.80
CA ILE A 54 8.99 7.24 6.46
C ILE A 54 9.28 6.40 7.71
N LYS A 55 10.52 5.98 7.93
CA LYS A 55 10.95 5.30 9.16
C LYS A 55 11.69 6.28 10.08
N SER A 56 11.15 6.50 11.29
CA SER A 56 11.77 7.35 12.31
C SER A 56 11.59 6.74 13.69
N GLY A 57 12.65 6.68 14.51
CA GLY A 57 12.57 6.14 15.88
C GLY A 57 12.17 4.67 16.02
N GLY A 58 12.10 3.90 14.91
CA GLY A 58 11.59 2.52 14.90
C GLY A 58 10.12 2.40 14.49
N GLU A 59 9.42 3.52 14.33
CA GLU A 59 8.03 3.58 13.88
C GLU A 59 7.95 3.88 12.38
N TRP A 60 6.85 3.43 11.76
CA TRP A 60 6.52 3.71 10.37
C TRP A 60 5.48 4.83 10.35
N ILE A 61 5.82 5.94 9.69
CA ILE A 61 5.00 7.15 9.61
C ILE A 61 4.55 7.34 8.17
N SER A 62 3.26 7.57 7.96
CA SER A 62 2.70 7.92 6.65
C SER A 62 3.01 9.37 6.29
N SER A 63 3.62 9.61 5.12
CA SER A 63 3.84 10.96 4.61
C SER A 63 2.52 11.64 4.24
N VAL A 64 1.57 10.90 3.67
CA VAL A 64 0.24 11.40 3.28
C VAL A 64 -0.58 11.82 4.50
N ASP A 65 -0.59 11.03 5.57
CA ASP A 65 -1.28 11.43 6.81
C ASP A 65 -0.65 12.69 7.42
N LEU A 66 0.68 12.82 7.36
CA LEU A 66 1.39 14.01 7.83
C LEU A 66 1.05 15.25 6.98
N GLU A 67 1.06 15.12 5.66
CA GLU A 67 0.66 16.18 4.73
C GLU A 67 -0.80 16.59 4.95
N ASN A 68 -1.71 15.63 5.08
CA ASN A 68 -3.12 15.90 5.35
C ASN A 68 -3.32 16.63 6.70
N ALA A 69 -2.60 16.21 7.75
CA ALA A 69 -2.65 16.88 9.05
C ALA A 69 -2.19 18.35 8.95
N LEU A 70 -1.10 18.61 8.21
CA LEU A 70 -0.61 19.97 7.95
C LEU A 70 -1.61 20.80 7.15
N MET A 71 -2.25 20.22 6.14
CA MET A 71 -3.24 20.91 5.31
C MET A 71 -4.50 21.34 6.08
N THR A 72 -4.80 20.69 7.21
CA THR A 72 -5.93 21.06 8.08
C THR A 72 -5.60 22.13 9.11
N HIS A 73 -4.36 22.60 9.19
CA HIS A 73 -3.94 23.61 10.15
C HIS A 73 -4.23 25.03 9.61
N GLU A 74 -4.99 25.84 10.35
CA GLU A 74 -5.10 27.28 10.06
C GLU A 74 -3.79 27.97 10.47
N ALA A 75 -3.17 28.71 9.54
CA ALA A 75 -1.85 29.32 9.72
C ALA A 75 -1.81 30.43 10.79
#